data_AF-A0A531B340-F1
#
_entry.id   AF-A0A531B340-F1
#
_cell.length_a   1.000
_cell.length_b   1.000
_cell.length_c   1.000
_cell.angle_alpha   90.00
_cell.angle_beta   90.00
_cell.angle_gamma   90.00
#
_symmetry.space_group_name_H-M   'P 1'
#
loop_
_entity.id
_entity.type
_entity.pdbx_description
1 polymer ?
#
loop_
_entity_poly.entity_id
_entity_poly.type
_entity_poly.pdbx_seq_one_letter_code
_entity_poly.pdbx_strand_id
1 'polypeptide(L)'
;GKADYGTTNIRNPQYGHWQQYLGVENRCVVPLTSFAEPSPAPGDKDPDTGIQKNYWFALNEARPLFFFAGLWTPWQGVRKVKDGPGEFELYGFLTTRPNALIAPIHEKAMPVILTTQEETETWLTAPWSQARHLQRTAPDDALVIVDKPATQIKFPPQAPQAPGQGSLF
;
A
#
# COMPACT_ATOMS: atom_id res chain seq x y z
N GLY A 1 0.40 -25.63 5.69
CA GLY A 1 -0.65 -25.03 4.83
C GLY A 1 -0.02 -24.46 3.57
N LYS A 2 -0.81 -24.16 2.53
CA LYS A 2 -0.32 -23.34 1.41
C LYS A 2 0.05 -21.94 1.93
N ALA A 3 1.08 -21.33 1.37
CA ALA A 3 1.45 -19.97 1.74
C ALA A 3 0.41 -18.96 1.21
N ASP A 4 0.09 -17.95 2.01
CA ASP A 4 -0.71 -16.78 1.65
C ASP A 4 0.18 -15.53 1.64
N TYR A 5 0.47 -15.01 0.45
CA TYR A 5 1.30 -13.82 0.25
C TYR A 5 0.55 -12.52 0.57
N GLY A 6 -0.75 -12.60 0.88
CA GLY A 6 -1.63 -11.50 1.22
C GLY A 6 -2.08 -10.69 0.03
N THR A 7 -3.05 -9.81 0.30
CA THR A 7 -3.62 -8.88 -0.67
C THR A 7 -3.38 -7.45 -0.18
N THR A 8 -2.61 -6.68 -0.94
CA THR A 8 -2.31 -5.28 -0.60
C THR A 8 -3.45 -4.34 -0.98
N ASN A 9 -4.10 -4.58 -2.12
CA ASN A 9 -5.08 -3.69 -2.74
C ASN A 9 -6.51 -4.23 -2.59
N ILE A 10 -7.37 -3.48 -1.89
CA ILE A 10 -8.75 -3.87 -1.62
C ILE A 10 -9.67 -3.08 -2.53
N ARG A 11 -10.11 -3.71 -3.63
CA ARG A 11 -11.02 -3.10 -4.61
C ARG A 11 -12.49 -3.20 -4.18
N ASN A 12 -12.90 -4.37 -3.71
CA ASN A 12 -14.30 -4.72 -3.48
C ASN A 12 -14.53 -5.08 -2.00
N PRO A 13 -14.57 -4.11 -1.07
CA PRO A 13 -14.76 -4.37 0.35
C PRO A 13 -16.12 -5.03 0.68
N GLN A 14 -17.07 -5.01 -0.25
CA GLN A 14 -18.36 -5.69 -0.12
C GLN A 14 -18.26 -7.22 -0.21
N TYR A 15 -17.16 -7.79 -0.72
CA TYR A 15 -17.00 -9.25 -0.75
C TYR A 15 -16.88 -9.81 0.67
N GLY A 16 -17.51 -10.97 0.91
CA GLY A 16 -17.61 -11.57 2.25
C GLY A 16 -16.28 -11.72 2.99
N HIS A 17 -15.18 -11.95 2.26
CA HIS A 17 -13.83 -11.99 2.82
C HIS A 17 -13.44 -10.71 3.60
N TRP A 18 -13.84 -9.54 3.10
CA TRP A 18 -13.46 -8.24 3.65
C TRP A 18 -14.40 -7.71 4.72
N GLN A 19 -15.67 -8.16 4.72
CA GLN A 19 -16.72 -7.58 5.58
C GLN A 19 -16.38 -7.63 7.08
N GLN A 20 -15.66 -8.66 7.50
CA GLN A 20 -15.19 -8.83 8.89
C GLN A 20 -14.15 -7.80 9.34
N TYR A 21 -13.54 -7.04 8.41
CA TYR A 21 -12.49 -6.06 8.69
C TYR A 21 -12.94 -4.62 8.44
N LEU A 22 -14.24 -4.36 8.26
CA LEU A 22 -14.76 -3.02 7.95
C LEU A 22 -15.06 -2.18 9.21
N GLY A 23 -14.96 -2.80 10.39
CA GLY A 23 -15.11 -2.14 11.69
C GLY A 23 -14.08 -1.03 11.91
N VAL A 24 -14.35 -0.16 12.87
CA VAL A 24 -13.47 0.96 13.23
C VAL A 24 -12.15 0.45 13.81
N GLU A 25 -12.21 -0.65 14.57
CA GLU A 25 -11.09 -1.36 15.17
C GLU A 25 -10.06 -1.86 14.15
N ASN A 26 -10.48 -2.08 12.90
CA ASN A 26 -9.62 -2.52 11.81
C ASN A 26 -9.16 -1.37 10.89
N ARG A 27 -9.43 -0.10 11.23
CA ARG A 27 -8.99 1.04 10.41
C ARG A 27 -7.53 1.38 10.68
N CYS A 28 -6.79 1.69 9.63
CA CYS A 28 -5.50 2.34 9.72
C CYS A 28 -5.35 3.39 8.61
N VAL A 29 -4.36 4.27 8.77
CA VAL A 29 -3.90 5.13 7.68
C VAL A 29 -2.50 4.70 7.26
N VAL A 30 -2.25 4.69 5.96
CA VAL A 30 -0.93 4.31 5.41
C VAL A 30 -0.21 5.59 5.03
N PRO A 31 0.80 6.05 5.80
CA PRO A 31 1.50 7.31 5.53
C PRO A 31 2.43 7.18 4.32
N LEU A 32 2.41 8.19 3.45
CA LEU A 32 3.32 8.29 2.32
C LEU A 32 3.52 9.73 1.85
N THR A 33 4.65 9.96 1.16
CA THR A 33 4.97 11.23 0.50
C THR A 33 4.91 11.13 -1.03
N SER A 34 5.02 9.91 -1.55
CA SER A 34 4.79 9.58 -2.96
C SER A 34 4.54 8.08 -3.14
N PHE A 35 3.85 7.70 -4.22
CA PHE A 35 3.67 6.30 -4.63
C PHE A 35 4.01 6.12 -6.11
N ALA A 36 4.13 4.88 -6.56
CA ALA A 36 4.55 4.54 -7.91
C ALA A 36 3.52 3.64 -8.60
N GLU A 37 3.35 3.84 -9.91
CA GLU A 37 2.72 2.86 -10.80
C GLU A 37 3.71 2.42 -11.88
N PRO A 38 3.70 1.14 -12.29
CA PRO A 38 4.54 0.67 -13.39
C PRO A 38 4.25 1.40 -14.70
N SER A 39 5.29 1.68 -15.47
CA SER A 39 5.13 2.22 -16.83
C SER A 39 4.28 1.26 -17.67
N PRO A 40 3.25 1.74 -18.39
CA PRO A 40 2.43 0.91 -19.27
C PRO A 40 3.18 0.54 -20.56
N ALA A 41 4.31 1.20 -20.85
CA ALA A 41 5.10 0.94 -22.04
C ALA A 41 5.91 -0.37 -21.90
N PRO A 42 5.69 -1.37 -22.78
CA PRO A 42 6.45 -2.61 -22.76
C PRO A 42 7.94 -2.34 -22.94
N GLY A 43 8.76 -2.92 -22.06
CA GLY A 43 10.21 -2.79 -22.15
C GLY A 43 10.77 -1.43 -21.71
N ASP A 44 9.94 -0.51 -21.21
CA ASP A 44 10.41 0.73 -20.60
C ASP A 44 11.13 0.42 -19.28
N LYS A 45 12.46 0.56 -19.30
CA LYS A 45 13.34 0.23 -18.18
C LYS A 45 13.87 1.49 -17.52
N ASP A 46 13.94 1.46 -16.20
CA ASP A 46 14.66 2.45 -15.41
C ASP A 46 16.16 2.34 -15.75
N PRO A 47 16.82 3.43 -16.19
CA PRO A 47 18.19 3.37 -16.70
C PRO A 47 19.22 3.00 -15.63
N ASP A 48 18.93 3.29 -14.37
CA ASP A 48 19.86 3.02 -13.26
C ASP A 48 19.80 1.55 -12.81
N THR A 49 18.65 0.89 -12.99
CA THR A 49 18.36 -0.42 -12.40
C THR A 49 18.07 -1.51 -13.42
N GLY A 50 17.73 -1.17 -14.65
CA GLY A 50 17.36 -2.12 -15.72
C GLY A 50 16.03 -2.87 -15.48
N ILE A 51 15.29 -2.54 -14.41
CA ILE A 51 13.96 -3.09 -14.13
C ILE A 51 12.87 -2.19 -14.72
N GLN A 52 11.60 -2.64 -14.72
CA GLN A 52 10.48 -1.86 -15.25
C GLN A 52 10.48 -0.44 -14.64
N LYS A 53 10.43 0.58 -15.50
CA LYS A 53 10.33 1.98 -15.06
C LYS A 53 9.00 2.19 -14.32
N ASN A 54 9.02 3.03 -13.30
CA ASN A 54 7.83 3.48 -12.60
C ASN A 54 7.60 4.98 -12.80
N TYR A 55 6.35 5.39 -12.87
CA TYR A 55 5.93 6.78 -12.72
C TYR A 55 5.60 7.04 -11.25
N TRP A 56 6.10 8.14 -10.70
CA TRP A 56 5.90 8.50 -9.30
C TRP A 56 4.91 9.64 -9.19
N PHE A 57 4.01 9.54 -8.21
CA PHE A 57 2.95 10.50 -7.96
C PHE A 57 3.05 11.03 -6.53
N ALA A 58 2.79 12.32 -6.36
CA ALA A 58 2.72 12.99 -5.07
C ALA A 58 1.64 14.09 -5.10
N LEU A 59 1.28 14.65 -3.95
CA LEU A 59 0.34 15.79 -3.90
C LEU A 59 0.88 17.02 -4.63
N ASN A 60 2.19 17.26 -4.55
CA ASN A 60 2.91 18.30 -5.27
C ASN A 60 4.43 18.03 -5.19
N GLU A 61 5.24 18.88 -5.83
CA GLU A 61 6.72 18.76 -5.86
C GLU A 61 7.38 18.76 -4.48
N ALA A 62 6.77 19.39 -3.47
CA ALA A 62 7.28 19.40 -2.09
C ALA A 62 7.02 18.07 -1.35
N ARG A 63 6.22 17.17 -1.93
CA ARG A 63 5.88 15.83 -1.40
C ARG A 63 5.44 15.84 0.08
N PRO A 64 4.42 16.67 0.45
CA PRO A 64 3.89 16.64 1.79
C PRO A 64 3.32 15.25 2.12
N LEU A 65 3.23 14.95 3.42
CA LEU A 65 2.62 13.72 3.91
C LEU A 65 1.13 13.67 3.55
N PHE A 66 0.68 12.52 3.08
CA PHE A 66 -0.72 12.16 2.92
C PHE A 66 -0.92 10.68 3.23
N PHE A 67 -2.16 10.20 3.13
CA PHE A 67 -2.51 8.85 3.56
C PHE A 67 -3.30 8.07 2.53
N PHE A 68 -3.09 6.76 2.48
CA PHE A 68 -4.10 5.86 1.93
C PHE A 68 -5.07 5.37 3.01
N ALA A 69 -6.32 5.14 2.60
CA ALA A 69 -7.35 4.54 3.44
C ALA A 69 -7.08 3.04 3.64
N GLY A 70 -6.53 2.67 4.80
CA GLY A 70 -6.06 1.33 5.12
C GLY A 70 -6.99 0.52 6.03
N LEU A 71 -6.94 -0.80 5.88
CA LEU A 71 -7.47 -1.77 6.83
C LEU A 71 -6.33 -2.60 7.40
N TRP A 72 -6.38 -2.91 8.69
CA TRP A 72 -5.40 -3.76 9.38
C TRP A 72 -6.08 -4.86 10.20
N THR A 73 -5.36 -5.95 10.46
CA THR A 73 -5.82 -7.03 11.34
C THR A 73 -4.64 -7.84 11.88
N PRO A 74 -4.72 -8.37 13.11
CA PRO A 74 -3.93 -9.54 13.47
C PRO A 74 -4.35 -10.73 12.61
N TRP A 75 -3.40 -11.57 12.23
CA TRP A 75 -3.63 -12.74 11.39
C TRP A 75 -2.62 -13.85 11.71
N GLN A 76 -3.09 -15.09 11.74
CA GLN A 76 -2.26 -16.27 11.93
C GLN A 76 -2.25 -17.13 10.67
N GLY A 77 -1.07 -17.57 10.25
CA GLY A 77 -0.93 -18.48 9.12
C GLY A 77 0.47 -18.52 8.54
N VAL A 78 0.59 -18.97 7.28
CA VAL A 78 1.90 -19.16 6.63
C VAL A 78 2.07 -18.09 5.54
N ARG A 79 2.92 -17.09 5.74
CA ARG A 79 3.23 -16.05 4.73
C ARG A 79 4.17 -16.56 3.63
N LYS A 80 5.15 -17.38 4.01
CA LYS A 80 6.13 -18.01 3.13
C LYS A 80 6.34 -19.44 3.60
N VAL A 81 6.36 -20.40 2.66
CA VAL A 81 6.45 -21.83 2.99
C VAL A 81 7.65 -22.14 3.89
N LYS A 82 8.80 -21.52 3.61
CA LYS A 82 10.05 -21.73 4.35
C LYS A 82 10.03 -21.23 5.80
N ASP A 83 9.17 -20.26 6.12
CA ASP A 83 9.15 -19.62 7.44
C ASP A 83 8.13 -20.29 8.39
N GLY A 84 7.31 -21.20 7.88
CA GLY A 84 6.29 -21.90 8.66
C GLY A 84 5.11 -20.98 9.09
N PRO A 85 4.23 -21.47 9.97
CA PRO A 85 3.15 -20.68 10.56
C PRO A 85 3.70 -19.61 11.52
N GLY A 86 3.04 -18.45 11.55
CA GLY A 86 3.35 -17.37 12.48
C GLY A 86 2.16 -16.46 12.71
N GLU A 87 2.33 -15.53 13.65
CA GLU A 87 1.39 -14.44 13.92
C GLU A 87 1.90 -13.15 13.27
N PHE A 88 0.98 -12.40 12.67
CA PHE A 88 1.32 -11.21 11.90
C PHE A 88 0.30 -10.11 12.18
N GLU A 89 0.75 -8.87 12.20
CA GLU A 89 -0.10 -7.70 12.00
C GLU A 89 0.00 -7.32 10.52
N LEU A 90 -1.12 -7.45 9.81
CA LEU A 90 -1.18 -7.23 8.36
C LEU A 90 -2.01 -5.99 8.07
N TYR A 91 -1.71 -5.35 6.94
CA TYR A 91 -2.53 -4.28 6.41
C TYR A 91 -2.66 -4.38 4.89
N GLY A 92 -3.75 -3.80 4.40
CA GLY A 92 -3.97 -3.47 3.00
C GLY A 92 -4.65 -2.11 2.91
N PHE A 93 -4.80 -1.57 1.71
CA PHE A 93 -5.48 -0.29 1.52
C PHE A 93 -6.51 -0.37 0.40
N LEU A 94 -7.54 0.46 0.54
CA LEU A 94 -8.60 0.56 -0.44
C LEU A 94 -8.05 1.13 -1.74
N THR A 95 -8.59 0.64 -2.85
CA THR A 95 -8.38 1.21 -4.17
C THR A 95 -9.70 1.68 -4.75
N THR A 96 -9.64 2.66 -5.66
CA THR A 96 -10.74 3.19 -6.49
C THR A 96 -10.38 3.18 -7.98
N ARG A 97 -11.29 3.55 -8.89
CA ARG A 97 -10.98 3.74 -10.31
C ARG A 97 -9.97 4.88 -10.48
N PRO A 98 -9.03 4.82 -11.44
CA PRO A 98 -8.07 5.90 -11.64
C PRO A 98 -8.76 7.19 -12.08
N ASN A 99 -8.15 8.33 -11.74
CA ASN A 99 -8.51 9.66 -12.26
C ASN A 99 -7.85 9.89 -13.64
N ALA A 100 -8.08 11.05 -14.26
CA ALA A 100 -7.56 11.33 -15.61
C ALA A 100 -6.02 11.37 -15.68
N LEU A 101 -5.34 11.66 -14.57
CA LEU A 101 -3.87 11.65 -14.49
C LEU A 101 -3.32 10.21 -14.47
N ILE A 102 -3.93 9.31 -13.69
CA ILE A 102 -3.43 7.95 -13.49
C ILE A 102 -3.90 7.01 -14.59
N ALA A 103 -5.10 7.19 -15.15
CA ALA A 103 -5.68 6.26 -16.10
C ALA A 103 -4.79 5.94 -17.32
N PRO A 104 -4.03 6.90 -17.91
CA PRO A 104 -3.09 6.61 -18.99
C PRO A 104 -1.89 5.75 -18.58
N ILE A 105 -1.55 5.70 -17.29
CA ILE A 105 -0.40 4.97 -16.73
C ILE A 105 -0.84 3.62 -16.15
N HIS A 106 -1.96 3.59 -15.44
CA HIS A 106 -2.52 2.40 -14.82
C HIS A 106 -4.06 2.42 -14.86
N GLU A 107 -4.62 1.77 -15.90
CA GLU A 107 -6.06 1.80 -16.22
C GLU A 107 -6.95 1.13 -15.16
N LYS A 108 -6.40 0.22 -14.35
CA LYS A 108 -7.20 -0.66 -13.50
C LYS A 108 -7.61 0.01 -12.20
N ALA A 109 -6.73 0.80 -11.60
CA ALA A 109 -6.91 1.31 -10.26
C ALA A 109 -6.02 2.50 -9.92
N MET A 110 -6.46 3.26 -8.92
CA MET A 110 -5.57 4.05 -8.07
C MET A 110 -5.89 3.77 -6.59
N PRO A 111 -4.97 4.05 -5.67
CA PRO A 111 -5.25 4.03 -4.24
C PRO A 111 -6.34 5.03 -3.84
N VAL A 112 -7.05 4.77 -2.76
CA VAL A 112 -7.90 5.78 -2.10
C VAL A 112 -7.02 6.71 -1.29
N ILE A 113 -7.07 8.00 -1.61
CA ILE A 113 -6.21 9.03 -1.03
C ILE A 113 -7.02 9.87 -0.05
N LEU A 114 -6.50 10.03 1.16
CA LEU A 114 -7.02 10.94 2.18
C LEU A 114 -6.09 12.16 2.20
N THR A 115 -6.65 13.31 1.84
CA THR A 115 -5.90 14.55 1.60
C THR A 115 -6.12 15.59 2.69
N THR A 116 -7.17 15.44 3.49
CA THR A 116 -7.49 16.35 4.60
C THR A 116 -7.45 15.63 5.94
N GLN A 117 -7.30 16.43 7.00
CA GLN A 117 -7.43 15.94 8.36
C GLN A 117 -8.84 15.39 8.63
N GLU A 118 -9.89 16.04 8.11
CA GLU A 118 -11.27 15.59 8.26
C GLU A 118 -11.53 14.23 7.59
N GLU A 119 -10.98 14.02 6.38
CA GLU A 119 -11.05 12.72 5.70
C GLU A 119 -10.32 11.63 6.51
N THR A 120 -9.18 11.97 7.09
CA THR A 120 -8.39 11.09 7.96
C THR A 120 -9.16 10.70 9.22
N GLU A 121 -9.73 11.68 9.92
CA GLU A 121 -10.53 11.47 11.14
C GLU A 121 -11.80 10.68 10.83
N THR A 122 -12.47 10.99 9.73
CA THR A 122 -13.65 10.24 9.26
C THR A 122 -13.28 8.79 8.98
N TRP A 123 -12.16 8.53 8.31
CA TRP A 123 -11.70 7.17 8.04
C TRP A 123 -11.41 6.38 9.32
N LEU A 124 -10.80 7.03 10.31
CA LEU A 124 -10.39 6.38 11.56
C LEU A 124 -11.50 6.21 12.57
N THR A 125 -12.58 7.00 12.52
CA THR A 125 -13.58 7.04 13.60
C THR A 125 -15.01 6.78 13.15
N ALA A 126 -15.36 7.07 11.88
CA ALA A 126 -16.74 6.98 11.43
C ALA A 126 -17.17 5.52 11.17
N PRO A 127 -18.47 5.19 11.41
CA PRO A 127 -19.01 3.89 11.07
C PRO A 127 -18.86 3.62 9.56
N TRP A 128 -18.79 2.35 9.17
CA TRP A 128 -18.58 1.96 7.77
C TRP A 128 -19.61 2.56 6.81
N SER A 129 -20.85 2.76 7.25
CA SER A 129 -21.90 3.40 6.45
C SER A 129 -21.53 4.80 5.94
N GLN A 130 -20.69 5.52 6.69
CA GLN A 130 -20.16 6.83 6.31
C GLN A 130 -18.77 6.71 5.66
N ALA A 131 -17.84 5.99 6.31
CA ALA A 131 -16.45 5.90 5.86
C ALA A 131 -16.29 5.29 4.46
N ARG A 132 -17.19 4.39 4.04
CA ARG A 132 -17.18 3.81 2.68
C ARG A 132 -17.26 4.86 1.58
N HIS A 133 -17.83 6.04 1.85
CA HIS A 133 -17.93 7.13 0.88
C HIS A 133 -16.59 7.83 0.61
N LEU A 134 -15.56 7.53 1.42
CA LEU A 134 -14.17 7.92 1.13
C LEU A 134 -13.52 6.99 0.10
N GLN A 135 -14.08 5.82 -0.21
CA GLN A 135 -13.62 4.98 -1.33
C GLN A 135 -14.07 5.58 -2.67
N ARG A 136 -13.47 6.72 -3.03
CA ARG A 136 -13.77 7.51 -4.22
C ARG A 136 -12.49 7.91 -4.93
N THR A 137 -12.60 8.12 -6.24
CA THR A 137 -11.52 8.66 -7.08
C THR A 137 -11.20 10.09 -6.65
N ALA A 138 -9.92 10.38 -6.42
CA ALA A 138 -9.46 11.73 -6.13
C ALA A 138 -9.64 12.64 -7.37
N PRO A 139 -9.76 13.98 -7.18
CA PRO A 139 -9.77 14.92 -8.30
C PRO A 139 -8.60 14.74 -9.28
N ASP A 140 -8.79 15.15 -10.53
CA ASP A 140 -7.77 14.99 -11.59
C ASP A 140 -6.49 15.81 -11.31
N ASP A 141 -6.62 16.89 -10.53
CA ASP A 141 -5.55 17.81 -10.11
C ASP A 141 -5.03 17.53 -8.69
N ALA A 142 -5.49 16.46 -8.04
CA ALA A 142 -5.08 16.12 -6.67
C ALA A 142 -3.63 15.62 -6.56
N LEU A 143 -2.99 15.30 -7.68
CA LEU A 143 -1.65 14.72 -7.76
C LEU A 143 -0.87 15.32 -8.92
N VAL A 144 0.44 15.20 -8.84
CA VAL A 144 1.37 15.49 -9.94
C VAL A 144 2.34 14.32 -10.12
N ILE A 145 2.86 14.16 -11.34
CA ILE A 145 3.98 13.26 -11.59
C ILE A 145 5.26 13.94 -11.09
N VAL A 146 6.03 13.24 -10.28
CA VAL A 146 7.29 13.73 -9.70
C VAL A 146 8.44 12.79 -10.07
N ASP A 147 9.67 13.23 -9.83
CA ASP A 147 10.85 12.38 -10.01
C ASP A 147 10.84 11.16 -9.07
N LYS A 148 11.62 10.14 -9.43
CA LYS A 148 11.88 8.99 -8.55
C LYS A 148 12.50 9.49 -7.23
N PRO A 149 11.92 9.16 -6.06
CA PRO A 149 12.50 9.54 -4.77
C PRO A 149 13.83 8.79 -4.56
N ALA A 150 14.78 9.45 -3.91
CA ALA A 150 16.09 8.87 -3.59
C ALA A 150 16.01 7.62 -2.69
N THR A 151 14.88 7.41 -2.02
CA THR A 151 14.66 6.40 -0.97
C THR A 151 14.17 5.04 -1.50
N GLN A 152 14.60 4.58 -2.68
CA GLN A 152 14.63 3.12 -2.88
C GLN A 152 15.68 2.56 -1.92
N ILE A 153 15.30 2.38 -0.64
CA ILE A 153 16.11 1.75 0.38
C ILE A 153 16.35 0.33 -0.11
N LYS A 154 17.52 0.11 -0.71
CA LYS A 154 18.11 -1.22 -0.81
C LYS A 154 18.34 -1.63 0.64
N PHE A 155 17.45 -2.44 1.20
CA PHE A 155 17.82 -3.17 2.41
C PHE A 155 19.09 -3.96 2.03
N PRO A 156 20.23 -3.74 2.70
CA PRO A 156 21.37 -4.62 2.52
C PRO A 156 20.88 -6.04 2.83
N PRO A 157 21.27 -7.07 2.05
CA PRO A 157 20.99 -8.44 2.44
C PRO A 157 21.51 -8.63 3.87
N GLN A 158 20.63 -9.05 4.79
CA GLN A 158 21.05 -9.42 6.13
C GLN A 158 22.16 -10.44 6.00
N ALA A 159 23.34 -10.11 6.55
CA ALA A 159 24.42 -11.08 6.63
C ALA A 159 23.91 -12.32 7.37
N PRO A 160 24.29 -13.54 6.94
CA PRO A 160 23.91 -14.75 7.67
C PRO A 160 24.39 -14.59 9.13
N GLN A 161 23.46 -14.75 10.07
CA GLN A 161 23.82 -14.82 11.49
C GLN A 161 24.80 -15.98 11.66
N ALA A 162 26.00 -15.69 12.19
CA ALA A 162 26.94 -16.73 12.55
C ALA A 162 26.28 -17.66 13.58
N PRO A 163 26.45 -18.99 13.46
CA PRO A 163 25.92 -19.91 14.46
C PRO A 163 26.48 -19.55 15.83
N GLY A 164 25.59 -19.25 16.77
CA GLY A 164 25.96 -18.95 18.14
C GLY A 164 26.80 -20.08 18.70
N GLN A 165 28.03 -19.76 19.14
CA GLN A 165 28.81 -20.67 19.96
C GLN A 165 28.02 -20.94 21.23
N GLY A 166 27.53 -22.17 21.37
CA GLY A 166 27.03 -22.67 22.64
C GLY A 166 28.16 -22.63 23.66
N SER A 167 28.01 -21.78 24.67
CA SER A 167 28.87 -21.79 25.86
C SER A 167 28.58 -23.05 26.66
N LEU A 168 29.57 -23.94 26.75
CA LEU A 168 29.62 -24.98 27.77
C LEU A 168 30.32 -24.40 29.00
N PHE A 169 29.53 -23.77 29.88
CA PHE A 169 29.80 -23.63 31.31
C PHE A 169 28.47 -23.62 32.04
#